data_AF-A0A836VY69-F1
#
_entry.id   AF-A0A836VY69-F1
#
_cell.length_a   1.000
_cell.length_b   1.000
_cell.length_c   1.000
_cell.angle_alpha   90.00
_cell.angle_beta   90.00
_cell.angle_gamma   90.00
#
_symmetry.space_group_name_H-M   'P 1'
#
loop_
_entity.id
_entity.type
_entity.pdbx_description
1 polymer ?
#
loop_
_entity_poly.entity_id
_entity_poly.type
_entity_poly.pdbx_seq_one_letter_code
_entity_poly.pdbx_strand_id
1 'polypeptide(L)'
;MNLTHLDENQRPKMVDVSDKQETTRVAVASGIIEMSQDAYDAIVTEKTKKGPVLQTAVIAAIMGVKKTSEIIPMCHPLNLSGINCDVEE
;
A
#
# COMPACT_ATOMS: atom_id res chain seq x y z
N MET A 1 -24.99 1.33 9.28
CA MET A 1 -23.64 1.95 9.30
C MET A 1 -23.69 3.16 8.39
N ASN A 2 -23.35 4.36 8.88
CA ASN A 2 -23.31 5.55 8.03
C ASN A 2 -21.93 5.64 7.35
N LEU A 3 -21.90 5.84 6.04
CA LEU A 3 -20.66 6.03 5.28
C LEU A 3 -20.07 7.40 5.61
N THR A 4 -18.83 7.45 6.11
CA THR A 4 -18.18 8.70 6.55
C THR A 4 -17.64 9.52 5.38
N HIS A 5 -17.31 8.89 4.25
CA HIS A 5 -16.85 9.56 3.02
C HIS A 5 -17.97 10.12 2.14
N LEU A 6 -19.21 10.15 2.64
CA LEU A 6 -20.33 10.80 1.98
C LEU A 6 -20.81 12.01 2.80
N ASP A 7 -21.20 13.08 2.10
CA ASP A 7 -21.91 14.20 2.70
C ASP A 7 -23.41 13.88 2.90
N GLU A 8 -24.15 14.86 3.43
CA GLU A 8 -25.59 14.75 3.68
C GLU A 8 -26.43 14.56 2.41
N ASN A 9 -25.86 14.89 1.24
CA ASN A 9 -26.47 14.74 -0.08
C ASN A 9 -25.97 13.49 -0.81
N GLN A 10 -25.29 12.57 -0.12
CA GLN A 10 -24.66 11.36 -0.68
C GLN A 10 -23.56 11.64 -1.72
N ARG A 11 -22.89 12.79 -1.65
CA ARG A 11 -21.74 13.12 -2.50
C ARG A 11 -20.43 12.76 -1.80
N PRO A 12 -19.39 12.32 -2.54
CA PRO A 12 -18.09 12.05 -1.96
C PRO A 12 -17.50 13.27 -1.23
N LYS A 13 -16.96 13.06 -0.03
CA LYS A 13 -16.20 14.07 0.71
C LYS A 13 -14.99 13.46 1.42
N MET A 14 -13.94 14.27 1.54
CA MET A 14 -12.86 14.01 2.49
C MET A 14 -13.34 14.46 3.88
N VAL A 15 -13.18 13.60 4.89
CA VAL A 15 -13.64 13.87 6.26
C VAL A 15 -12.70 14.84 6.94
N ASP A 16 -13.21 15.89 7.59
CA ASP A 16 -12.37 16.72 8.45
C ASP A 16 -11.98 15.93 9.71
N VAL A 17 -10.69 15.92 10.02
CA VAL A 17 -10.09 15.20 11.16
C VAL A 17 -9.32 16.13 12.10
N SER A 18 -9.45 17.45 11.94
CA SER A 18 -8.67 18.46 12.69
C SER A 18 -8.85 18.39 14.21
N ASP A 19 -10.06 18.03 14.67
CA ASP A 19 -10.35 17.89 16.11
C ASP A 19 -9.86 16.57 16.72
N LYS A 20 -9.33 15.66 15.90
CA LYS A 20 -8.85 14.36 16.38
C LYS A 20 -7.45 14.50 16.96
N GLN A 21 -7.23 13.92 18.14
CA GLN A 21 -5.90 13.87 18.74
C GLN A 21 -4.93 13.02 17.92
N GLU A 22 -3.72 13.54 17.75
CA GLU A 22 -2.60 12.80 17.19
C GLU A 22 -2.18 11.66 18.13
N THR A 23 -2.00 10.49 17.55
CA THR A 23 -1.63 9.26 18.25
C THR A 23 -0.75 8.43 17.32
N THR A 24 0.11 7.57 17.89
CA THR A 24 0.86 6.60 17.09
C THR A 24 -0.09 5.59 16.47
N ARG A 25 0.01 5.39 15.15
CA ARG A 25 -0.84 4.47 14.39
C ARG A 25 0.01 3.51 13.58
N VAL A 26 -0.43 2.25 13.51
CA VAL A 26 0.19 1.19 12.73
C VAL A 26 -0.91 0.43 11.99
N ALA A 27 -0.63 0.04 10.76
CA ALA A 27 -1.49 -0.82 9.96
C ALA A 27 -0.62 -1.89 9.27
N VAL A 28 -1.15 -3.10 9.14
CA VAL A 28 -0.48 -4.25 8.49
C VAL A 28 -1.42 -4.82 7.44
N ALA A 29 -0.89 -5.15 6.27
CA ALA A 29 -1.60 -5.79 5.18
C ALA A 29 -0.69 -6.83 4.50
N SER A 30 -1.29 -7.86 3.89
CA SER A 30 -0.57 -8.90 3.15
C SER A 30 -1.39 -9.33 1.92
N GLY A 31 -0.74 -10.04 0.99
CA GLY A 31 -1.35 -10.57 -0.22
C GLY A 31 -0.50 -11.68 -0.84
N ILE A 32 -1.07 -12.39 -1.82
CA ILE A 32 -0.43 -13.52 -2.49
C ILE A 32 -0.39 -13.25 -4.01
N ILE A 33 0.73 -13.60 -4.64
CA ILE A 33 0.87 -13.57 -6.10
C ILE A 33 1.00 -15.02 -6.59
N GLU A 34 0.00 -15.50 -7.32
CA GLU A 34 0.05 -16.81 -7.97
C GLU A 34 0.72 -16.71 -9.34
N MET A 35 1.53 -17.72 -9.68
CA MET A 35 2.23 -17.80 -10.96
C MET A 35 2.54 -19.26 -11.33
N SER A 36 3.10 -19.49 -12.52
CA SER A 36 3.57 -20.81 -12.91
C SER A 36 4.84 -21.21 -12.15
N GLN A 37 5.08 -22.52 -12.04
CA GLN A 37 6.30 -23.05 -11.42
C GLN A 37 7.57 -22.51 -12.08
N ASP A 38 7.62 -22.48 -13.42
CA ASP A 38 8.76 -21.95 -14.16
C ASP A 38 9.08 -20.49 -13.82
N ALA A 39 8.04 -19.67 -13.59
CA ALA A 39 8.21 -18.26 -13.22
C ALA A 39 8.71 -18.13 -11.77
N TYR A 40 8.14 -18.91 -10.86
CA TYR A 40 8.57 -18.98 -9.47
C TYR A 40 10.05 -19.39 -9.38
N ASP A 41 10.43 -20.49 -10.03
CA ASP A 41 11.81 -21.00 -10.04
C ASP A 41 12.78 -19.96 -10.62
N ALA A 42 12.39 -19.25 -11.68
CA ALA A 42 13.21 -18.20 -12.26
C ALA A 42 13.44 -17.02 -11.30
N ILE A 43 12.44 -16.67 -10.47
CA ILE A 43 12.54 -15.60 -9.49
C ILE A 43 13.42 -16.03 -8.31
N VAL A 44 13.12 -17.17 -7.69
CA VAL A 44 13.83 -17.68 -6.50
C VAL A 44 15.30 -18.00 -6.81
N THR A 45 15.60 -18.46 -8.03
CA THR A 45 16.99 -18.73 -8.45
C THR A 45 17.73 -17.50 -9.00
N GLU A 46 17.11 -16.32 -8.96
CA GLU A 46 17.63 -15.06 -9.51
C GLU A 46 17.99 -15.12 -11.02
N LYS A 47 17.44 -16.10 -11.77
CA LYS A 47 17.73 -16.32 -13.20
C LYS A 47 16.82 -15.50 -14.12
N THR A 48 16.37 -14.34 -13.67
CA THR A 48 15.52 -13.46 -14.48
C THR A 48 16.36 -12.52 -15.34
N LYS A 49 15.89 -12.22 -16.55
CA LYS A 49 16.51 -11.19 -17.42
C LYS A 49 16.24 -9.76 -16.95
N LYS A 50 15.43 -9.58 -15.91
CA LYS A 50 14.93 -8.28 -15.42
C LYS A 50 15.66 -7.79 -14.17
N GLY A 51 16.66 -8.53 -13.69
CA GLY A 51 17.39 -8.22 -12.47
C GLY A 51 16.68 -8.71 -11.19
N PRO A 52 16.92 -8.06 -10.04
CA PRO A 52 16.44 -8.51 -8.73
C PRO A 52 14.95 -8.18 -8.54
N VAL A 53 14.08 -9.13 -8.91
CA VAL A 53 12.62 -8.92 -8.97
C VAL A 53 12.01 -8.60 -7.60
N LEU A 54 12.39 -9.36 -6.56
CA LEU A 54 11.80 -9.21 -5.22
C LEU A 54 12.18 -7.89 -4.56
N GLN A 55 13.45 -7.49 -4.67
CA GLN A 55 13.96 -6.22 -4.15
C GLN A 55 13.33 -5.05 -4.90
N THR A 56 13.10 -5.21 -6.21
CA THR A 56 12.33 -4.23 -6.99
C THR A 56 10.89 -4.13 -6.49
N ALA A 57 10.25 -5.25 -6.15
CA ALA A 57 8.89 -5.26 -5.59
C ALA A 57 8.83 -4.54 -4.24
N VAL A 58 9.82 -4.73 -3.35
CA VAL A 58 9.91 -4.02 -2.06
C VAL A 58 10.01 -2.49 -2.27
N ILE A 59 10.86 -2.04 -3.19
CA ILE A 59 10.98 -0.60 -3.52
C ILE A 59 9.64 -0.08 -4.06
N ALA A 60 9.00 -0.82 -4.96
CA ALA A 60 7.71 -0.45 -5.53
C ALA A 60 6.62 -0.35 -4.45
N ALA A 61 6.58 -1.29 -3.49
CA ALA A 61 5.64 -1.25 -2.37
C ALA A 61 5.83 0.00 -1.51
N ILE A 62 7.09 0.33 -1.13
CA ILE A 62 7.40 1.54 -0.36
C ILE A 62 6.95 2.80 -1.10
N MET A 63 7.21 2.87 -2.41
CA MET A 63 6.77 3.98 -3.25
C MET A 63 5.25 4.06 -3.36
N GLY A 64 4.58 2.92 -3.50
CA GLY A 64 3.12 2.82 -3.53
C GLY A 64 2.49 3.35 -2.26
N VAL A 65 3.00 2.95 -1.09
CA VAL A 65 2.52 3.44 0.22
C VAL A 65 2.66 4.95 0.33
N LYS A 66 3.80 5.53 -0.06
CA LYS A 66 4.02 6.99 -0.06
C LYS A 66 3.06 7.74 -0.98
N LYS A 67 2.64 7.12 -2.09
CA LYS A 67 1.71 7.70 -3.07
C LYS A 67 0.24 7.40 -2.79
N THR A 68 -0.10 6.79 -1.66
CA THR A 68 -1.47 6.36 -1.35
C THR A 68 -2.49 7.49 -1.48
N SER A 69 -2.19 8.69 -0.95
CA SER A 69 -3.11 9.85 -1.03
C SER A 69 -3.20 10.47 -2.42
N GLU A 70 -2.23 10.20 -3.31
CA GLU A 70 -2.34 10.59 -4.73
C GLU A 70 -3.25 9.64 -5.51
N ILE A 71 -3.31 8.37 -5.10
CA ILE A 71 -4.03 7.30 -5.81
C ILE A 71 -5.46 7.15 -5.27
N ILE A 72 -5.67 7.26 -3.95
CA ILE A 72 -6.95 7.05 -3.28
C ILE A 72 -7.63 8.42 -3.02
N PRO A 73 -8.70 8.79 -3.75
CA PRO A 73 -9.17 10.18 -3.82
C PRO A 73 -9.51 10.84 -2.49
N MET A 74 -10.07 10.09 -1.53
CA MET A 74 -10.53 10.64 -0.24
C MET A 74 -9.57 10.34 0.92
N CYS A 75 -8.36 9.83 0.62
CA CYS A 75 -7.34 9.55 1.62
C CYS A 75 -6.59 10.83 1.98
N HIS A 76 -6.40 11.08 3.27
CA HIS A 76 -5.61 12.21 3.74
C HIS A 76 -4.14 12.02 3.40
N PRO A 77 -3.42 13.10 3.00
CA PRO A 77 -1.97 13.06 2.98
C PRO A 77 -1.44 12.94 4.41
N LEU A 78 -0.56 11.96 4.65
CA LEU A 78 0.01 11.69 5.97
C LEU A 78 1.53 11.65 5.90
N ASN A 79 2.19 12.21 6.93
CA ASN A 79 3.63 12.07 7.12
C ASN A 79 3.94 10.69 7.69
N LEU A 80 4.38 9.78 6.82
CA LEU A 80 4.74 8.41 7.20
C LEU A 80 6.05 8.41 7.99
N SER A 81 6.03 7.83 9.19
CA SER A 81 7.22 7.70 10.04
C SER A 81 8.06 6.45 9.72
N GLY A 82 7.47 5.41 9.13
CA GLY A 82 8.14 4.17 8.77
C GLY A 82 7.30 3.32 7.82
N ILE A 83 7.96 2.57 6.95
CA ILE A 83 7.34 1.65 6.00
C ILE A 83 8.24 0.42 5.90
N ASN A 84 7.69 -0.74 6.23
CA ASN A 84 8.35 -2.03 6.09
C ASN A 84 7.53 -2.87 5.12
N CYS A 85 8.21 -3.59 4.23
CA CYS A 85 7.58 -4.53 3.32
C CYS A 85 8.49 -5.75 3.20
N ASP A 86 7.91 -6.90 3.49
CA ASP A 86 8.55 -8.19 3.35
C ASP A 86 7.90 -8.94 2.18
N VAL A 87 8.69 -9.78 1.51
CA VAL A 87 8.20 -10.71 0.48
C VAL A 87 8.67 -12.09 0.90
N GLU A 88 7.72 -13.01 1.05
CA GLU A 88 7.96 -14.40 1.39
C GLU A 88 7.76 -15.25 0.13
N GLU A 89 8.65 -16.24 -0.05
CA GLU A 89 8.69 -17.18 -1.18
C GLU A 89 8.07 -18.53 -0.77
#